data_AF-A0A660RFA3-F1
#
_entry.id   AF-A0A660RFA3-F1
#
_cell.length_a   1.000
_cell.length_b   1.000
_cell.length_c   1.000
_cell.angle_alpha   90.00
_cell.angle_beta   90.00
_cell.angle_gamma   90.00
#
_symmetry.space_group_name_H-M   'P 1'
#
loop_
_entity.id
_entity.type
_entity.pdbx_description
1 polymer ?
#
loop_
_entity_poly.entity_id
_entity_poly.type
_entity_poly.pdbx_seq_one_letter_code
_entity_poly.pdbx_strand_id
1 'polypeptide(L)'
;MIKSTFILVPGVGKKTEEYLWQNGILIWDDLRDEISLKGIGITRRRYIKTQITAAKEALSKKNASFFARYLPQCEYWRLYKEFQDKTLFLDIETTGISSYYNAITIIGTFDGKNIRIFVKDNNLNEIVEYLKNYEILVTFNGKLFDVPFIKKNFPNIEIPPVHIDLRFLLRSIGISGPLKEVEKKLGIERESDVQGINGREAPVLWGRFVRGDREALRKLVLYNIYDTVNLKELMDFCYSKKCESIGSDILYRMKERRCDFSLSPSKFTLPKVTLHRNDHRLEIRGDGKILVEIEKKKIKRLEIKIDYLIKKIRRRGYKPLVVGIDPSGTKKRPSGICILREENAYLTTVKTDKEIISRTLNAKPQVISIDSPLHLPVSGISRKCEKRLKERGINAYPSLIESMKKLTMRGITLSQIFEEQSYKVIESYPGAAQDILRFPRKKVNLKELREDLTDMGIKLISEKKPITHDELDALTSALVGYFYLAGMYEAIGDREEGYLIIPYVISSPH
;
A
#
# COMPACT_ATOMS: atom_id res chain seq x y z
N MET A 1 -12.42 -22.20 19.52
CA MET A 1 -11.44 -23.27 19.21
C MET A 1 -10.19 -23.27 20.09
N ILE A 2 -9.76 -22.14 20.69
CA ILE A 2 -8.55 -22.11 21.52
C ILE A 2 -8.55 -23.11 22.69
N LYS A 3 -9.69 -23.28 23.37
CA LYS A 3 -9.86 -24.22 24.50
C LYS A 3 -9.71 -25.69 24.13
N SER A 4 -9.66 -25.99 22.83
CA SER A 4 -9.58 -27.35 22.28
C SER A 4 -8.22 -27.64 21.64
N THR A 5 -7.26 -26.71 21.67
CA THR A 5 -5.93 -26.92 21.09
C THR A 5 -4.87 -27.12 22.15
N PHE A 6 -3.94 -28.03 21.88
CA PHE A 6 -2.78 -28.31 22.72
C PHE A 6 -1.46 -27.91 22.02
N ILE A 7 -1.53 -27.43 20.78
CA ILE A 7 -0.37 -26.98 19.98
C ILE A 7 0.40 -25.84 20.66
N LEU A 8 -0.24 -25.08 21.55
CA LEU A 8 0.43 -24.04 22.35
C LEU A 8 1.45 -24.63 23.35
N VAL A 9 1.41 -25.93 23.64
CA VAL A 9 2.36 -26.57 24.55
C VAL A 9 3.63 -26.93 23.79
N PRO A 10 4.82 -26.45 24.19
CA PRO A 10 6.07 -26.81 23.52
C PRO A 10 6.26 -28.33 23.39
N GLY A 11 6.57 -28.78 22.17
CA GLY A 11 6.71 -30.19 21.82
C GLY A 11 5.42 -30.90 21.41
N VAL A 12 4.25 -30.26 21.51
CA VAL A 12 2.97 -30.80 21.01
C VAL A 12 2.71 -30.25 19.61
N GLY A 13 2.75 -31.14 18.60
CA GLY A 13 2.37 -30.83 17.23
C GLY A 13 0.98 -31.35 16.86
N LYS A 14 0.55 -31.13 15.61
CA LYS A 14 -0.77 -31.57 15.10
C LYS A 14 -1.06 -33.05 15.33
N LYS A 15 -0.11 -33.93 15.02
CA LYS A 15 -0.24 -35.39 15.26
C LYS A 15 -0.49 -35.73 16.74
N THR A 16 0.16 -35.00 17.66
CA THR A 16 -0.03 -35.22 19.10
C THR A 16 -1.37 -34.67 19.56
N GLU A 17 -1.80 -33.51 19.05
CA GLU A 17 -3.15 -32.96 19.30
C GLU A 17 -4.25 -33.91 18.82
N GLU A 18 -4.13 -34.45 17.61
CA GLU A 18 -5.05 -35.45 17.05
C GLU A 18 -5.09 -36.72 17.92
N TYR A 19 -3.92 -37.21 18.38
CA TYR A 19 -3.84 -38.32 19.30
C TYR A 19 -4.57 -38.03 20.63
N LEU A 20 -4.41 -36.84 21.20
CA LEU A 20 -5.13 -36.44 22.41
C LEU A 20 -6.65 -36.45 22.19
N TRP A 21 -7.12 -35.89 21.08
CA TRP A 21 -8.54 -35.87 20.72
C TRP A 21 -9.11 -37.28 20.55
N GLN A 22 -8.40 -38.17 19.84
CA GLN A 22 -8.80 -39.57 19.66
C GLN A 22 -8.93 -40.31 21.01
N ASN A 23 -8.08 -39.98 21.98
CA ASN A 23 -8.10 -40.57 23.33
C ASN A 23 -9.02 -39.83 24.32
N GLY A 24 -9.92 -38.97 23.83
CA GLY A 24 -10.97 -38.34 24.64
C GLY A 24 -10.55 -37.09 25.42
N ILE A 25 -9.34 -36.59 25.20
CA ILE A 25 -8.90 -35.28 25.71
C ILE A 25 -9.16 -34.25 24.61
N LEU A 26 -10.37 -33.73 24.57
CA LEU A 26 -10.86 -32.86 23.49
C LEU A 26 -10.69 -31.38 23.83
N ILE A 27 -10.84 -31.04 25.10
CA ILE A 27 -10.70 -29.68 25.62
C ILE A 27 -9.77 -29.63 26.82
N TRP A 28 -9.32 -28.42 27.17
CA TRP A 28 -8.44 -28.20 28.31
C TRP A 28 -8.98 -28.72 29.66
N ASP A 29 -10.31 -28.80 29.81
CA ASP A 29 -10.96 -29.32 31.03
C ASP A 29 -10.99 -30.85 31.11
N ASP A 30 -10.71 -31.55 30.01
CA ASP A 30 -10.59 -33.00 30.02
C ASP A 30 -9.27 -33.46 30.65
N LEU A 31 -8.30 -32.56 30.88
CA LEU A 31 -7.03 -32.90 31.54
C LEU A 31 -7.22 -33.18 33.03
N ARG A 32 -7.34 -34.46 33.40
CA ARG A 32 -7.37 -34.95 34.79
C ARG A 32 -6.02 -35.57 35.20
N ASP A 33 -5.75 -35.60 36.50
CA ASP A 33 -4.50 -36.12 37.06
C ASP A 33 -4.27 -37.62 36.81
N GLU A 34 -5.35 -38.38 36.66
CA GLU A 34 -5.33 -39.85 36.54
C GLU A 34 -5.24 -40.35 35.08
N ILE A 35 -5.27 -39.47 34.08
CA ILE A 35 -5.35 -39.93 32.68
C ILE A 35 -4.01 -40.52 32.23
N SER A 36 -3.99 -41.85 32.06
CA SER A 36 -2.88 -42.59 31.48
C SER A 36 -2.98 -42.58 29.95
N LEU A 37 -2.04 -41.89 29.30
CA LEU A 37 -1.92 -41.87 27.84
C LEU A 37 -0.70 -42.70 27.42
N LYS A 38 -0.93 -43.70 26.58
CA LYS A 38 0.13 -44.55 26.06
C LYS A 38 1.15 -43.70 25.30
N GLY A 39 2.42 -43.75 25.73
CA GLY A 39 3.50 -43.00 25.08
C GLY A 39 3.71 -41.56 25.58
N ILE A 40 2.94 -41.07 26.57
CA ILE A 40 3.19 -39.77 27.21
C ILE A 40 3.58 -39.96 28.68
N GLY A 41 4.89 -39.82 28.94
CA GLY A 41 5.46 -39.94 30.30
C GLY A 41 4.88 -38.92 31.29
N ILE A 42 5.00 -39.21 32.58
CA ILE A 42 4.44 -38.42 33.70
C ILE A 42 4.94 -36.96 33.65
N THR A 43 6.23 -36.75 33.43
CA THR A 43 6.83 -35.40 33.35
C THR A 43 6.20 -34.55 32.25
N ARG A 44 5.95 -35.15 31.08
CA ARG A 44 5.34 -34.46 29.94
C ARG A 44 3.87 -34.14 30.21
N ARG A 45 3.13 -35.03 30.88
CA ARG A 45 1.75 -34.76 31.32
C ARG A 45 1.68 -33.59 32.30
N ARG A 46 2.56 -33.57 33.30
CA ARG A 46 2.67 -32.46 34.25
C ARG A 46 2.97 -31.14 33.54
N TYR A 47 3.91 -31.16 32.59
CA TYR A 47 4.23 -29.98 31.79
C TYR A 47 3.05 -29.47 30.95
N ILE A 48 2.33 -30.36 30.26
CA ILE A 48 1.10 -30.02 29.53
C ILE A 48 0.10 -29.36 30.49
N LYS A 49 -0.17 -29.95 31.66
CA LYS A 49 -1.11 -29.41 32.64
C LYS A 49 -0.70 -28.01 33.11
N THR A 50 0.57 -27.81 33.44
CA THR A 50 1.10 -26.49 33.83
C THR A 50 0.90 -25.45 32.73
N GLN A 51 1.24 -25.77 31.49
CA GLN A 51 1.08 -24.87 30.35
C GLN A 51 -0.39 -24.54 30.06
N ILE A 52 -1.28 -25.54 30.13
CA ILE A 52 -2.71 -25.31 29.95
C ILE A 52 -3.31 -24.49 31.09
N THR A 53 -2.82 -24.66 32.32
CA THR A 53 -3.25 -23.82 33.46
C THR A 53 -2.88 -22.35 33.22
N ALA A 54 -1.66 -22.08 32.76
CA ALA A 54 -1.24 -20.75 32.36
C ALA A 54 -2.07 -20.20 31.18
N ALA A 55 -2.41 -21.05 30.19
CA ALA A 55 -3.25 -20.68 29.07
C ALA A 55 -4.69 -20.31 29.49
N LYS A 56 -5.27 -21.03 30.47
CA LYS A 56 -6.57 -20.70 31.05
C LYS A 56 -6.55 -19.33 31.73
N GLU A 57 -5.51 -19.07 32.53
CA GLU A 57 -5.34 -17.76 33.18
C GLU A 57 -5.19 -16.64 32.15
N ALA A 58 -4.33 -16.83 31.14
CA ALA A 58 -4.16 -15.87 30.06
C ALA A 58 -5.46 -15.61 29.29
N LEU A 59 -6.24 -16.66 29.00
CA LEU A 59 -7.53 -16.54 28.33
C LEU A 59 -8.53 -15.73 29.17
N SER A 60 -8.60 -16.00 30.48
CA SER A 60 -9.50 -15.28 31.40
C SER A 60 -9.17 -13.78 31.48
N LYS A 61 -7.89 -13.43 31.39
CA LYS A 61 -7.39 -12.05 31.39
C LYS A 61 -7.35 -11.40 29.99
N LYS A 62 -7.79 -12.12 28.94
CA LYS A 62 -7.66 -11.71 27.53
C LYS A 62 -6.22 -11.30 27.15
N ASN A 63 -5.21 -11.95 27.71
CA ASN A 63 -3.81 -11.65 27.40
C ASN A 63 -3.38 -12.39 26.11
N ALA A 64 -3.45 -11.73 24.96
CA ALA A 64 -3.04 -12.35 23.70
C ALA A 64 -1.52 -12.48 23.55
N SER A 65 -0.71 -11.70 24.29
CA SER A 65 0.75 -11.81 24.27
C SER A 65 1.24 -13.20 24.70
N PHE A 66 0.53 -13.84 25.65
CA PHE A 66 0.81 -15.23 26.01
C PHE A 66 0.67 -16.17 24.79
N PHE A 67 -0.44 -16.06 24.06
CA PHE A 67 -0.68 -16.90 22.90
C PHE A 67 0.23 -16.55 21.73
N ALA A 68 0.58 -15.28 21.53
CA ALA A 68 1.52 -14.86 20.51
C ALA A 68 2.91 -15.53 20.68
N ARG A 69 3.32 -15.77 21.94
CA ARG A 69 4.58 -16.44 22.29
C ARG A 69 4.57 -17.94 22.02
N TYR A 70 3.45 -18.61 22.26
CA TYR A 70 3.40 -20.08 22.33
C TYR A 70 2.62 -20.74 21.18
N LEU A 71 1.63 -20.06 20.61
CA LEU A 71 0.82 -20.57 19.51
C LEU A 71 1.47 -20.19 18.17
N PRO A 72 1.63 -21.12 17.21
CA PRO A 72 2.10 -20.79 15.88
C PRO A 72 1.15 -19.81 15.17
N GLN A 73 1.70 -18.88 14.38
CA GLN A 73 0.91 -17.84 13.68
C GLN A 73 -0.21 -18.43 12.79
N CYS A 74 0.03 -19.59 12.17
CA CYS A 74 -0.97 -20.26 11.34
C CYS A 74 -2.17 -20.80 12.12
N GLU A 75 -2.10 -20.83 13.46
CA GLU A 75 -3.16 -21.29 14.36
C GLU A 75 -3.83 -20.14 15.13
N TYR A 76 -3.42 -18.87 14.92
CA TYR A 76 -4.01 -17.70 15.60
C TYR A 76 -5.52 -17.54 15.39
N TRP A 77 -6.06 -18.04 14.27
CA TRP A 77 -7.50 -18.07 14.01
C TRP A 77 -8.30 -18.73 15.15
N ARG A 78 -7.70 -19.65 15.92
CA ARG A 78 -8.36 -20.35 17.03
C ARG A 78 -8.75 -19.43 18.18
N LEU A 79 -8.07 -18.29 18.32
CA LEU A 79 -8.34 -17.27 19.35
C LEU A 79 -9.59 -16.45 19.04
N TYR A 80 -9.91 -16.26 17.76
CA TYR A 80 -10.87 -15.26 17.28
C TYR A 80 -12.20 -15.27 18.04
N LYS A 81 -12.87 -16.43 18.17
CA LYS A 81 -14.14 -16.53 18.90
C LYS A 81 -14.06 -16.01 20.34
N GLU A 82 -13.00 -16.35 21.07
CA GLU A 82 -12.87 -15.98 22.48
C GLU A 82 -12.30 -14.57 22.66
N PHE A 83 -11.94 -13.87 21.58
CA PHE A 83 -11.35 -12.52 21.59
C PHE A 83 -12.10 -11.55 20.67
N GLN A 84 -13.34 -11.84 20.26
CA GLN A 84 -14.10 -10.99 19.34
C GLN A 84 -14.22 -9.54 19.83
N ASP A 85 -14.46 -9.36 21.13
CA ASP A 85 -14.54 -8.06 21.83
C ASP A 85 -13.19 -7.32 21.93
N LYS A 86 -12.09 -7.99 21.59
CA LYS A 86 -10.72 -7.46 21.56
C LYS A 86 -10.09 -7.58 20.17
N THR A 87 -10.90 -7.78 19.13
CA THR A 87 -10.45 -7.87 17.74
C THR A 87 -10.76 -6.57 17.00
N LEU A 88 -9.77 -6.07 16.27
CA LEU A 88 -9.91 -4.92 15.39
C LEU A 88 -9.63 -5.32 13.95
N PHE A 89 -10.57 -5.01 13.06
CA PHE A 89 -10.38 -5.06 11.61
C PHE A 89 -9.84 -3.70 11.15
N LEU A 90 -8.81 -3.71 10.32
CA LEU A 90 -8.12 -2.49 9.90
C LEU A 90 -7.72 -2.57 8.43
N ASP A 91 -7.89 -1.44 7.74
CA ASP A 91 -7.41 -1.19 6.37
C ASP A 91 -6.92 0.27 6.23
N ILE A 92 -5.90 0.50 5.41
CA ILE A 92 -5.34 1.84 5.17
C ILE A 92 -5.47 2.30 3.73
N GLU A 93 -5.66 3.61 3.57
CA GLU A 93 -5.46 4.33 2.31
C GLU A 93 -4.19 5.17 2.38
N THR A 94 -3.52 5.32 1.24
CA THR A 94 -2.23 6.01 1.15
C THR A 94 -2.19 6.96 -0.04
N THR A 95 -1.24 7.90 -0.06
CA THR A 95 -0.99 8.73 -1.25
C THR A 95 -0.25 7.99 -2.36
N GLY A 96 0.03 6.69 -2.19
CA GLY A 96 0.81 5.86 -3.10
C GLY A 96 1.44 4.66 -2.38
N ILE A 97 2.05 3.77 -3.15
CA ILE A 97 2.44 2.43 -2.68
C ILE A 97 3.77 2.44 -1.89
N SER A 98 4.56 3.50 -2.00
CA SER A 98 5.85 3.58 -1.31
C SER A 98 5.70 4.16 0.09
N SER A 99 5.95 3.36 1.12
CA SER A 99 6.02 3.89 2.50
C SER A 99 7.16 4.88 2.71
N TYR A 100 8.09 5.01 1.75
CA TYR A 100 9.18 5.98 1.79
C TYR A 100 8.78 7.36 1.30
N TYR A 101 8.00 7.45 0.22
CA TYR A 101 7.63 8.73 -0.37
C TYR A 101 6.18 9.13 -0.09
N ASN A 102 5.35 8.17 0.33
CA ASN A 102 3.92 8.34 0.52
C ASN A 102 3.52 8.25 1.98
N ALA A 103 2.43 8.94 2.30
CA ALA A 103 1.85 9.00 3.64
C ALA A 103 0.52 8.26 3.68
N ILE A 104 0.12 7.83 4.87
CA ILE A 104 -1.23 7.32 5.12
C ILE A 104 -2.20 8.50 5.02
N THR A 105 -3.29 8.33 4.27
CA THR A 105 -4.37 9.32 4.11
C THR A 105 -5.53 9.00 5.03
N ILE A 106 -5.94 7.73 5.08
CA ILE A 106 -7.05 7.24 5.90
C ILE A 106 -6.65 5.92 6.56
N ILE A 107 -7.09 5.71 7.80
CA ILE A 107 -7.13 4.39 8.44
C ILE A 107 -8.59 4.12 8.81
N GLY A 108 -9.14 3.06 8.23
CA GLY A 108 -10.45 2.53 8.57
C GLY A 108 -10.31 1.46 9.63
N THR A 109 -11.19 1.50 10.63
CA THR A 109 -11.23 0.47 11.67
C THR A 109 -12.65 0.04 11.98
N PHE A 110 -12.81 -1.24 12.30
CA PHE A 110 -14.09 -1.82 12.70
C PHE A 110 -13.85 -2.82 13.84
N ASP A 111 -14.54 -2.68 14.96
CA ASP A 111 -14.41 -3.58 16.14
C ASP A 111 -15.47 -4.70 16.17
N GLY A 112 -16.23 -4.86 15.07
CA GLY A 112 -17.39 -5.74 14.98
C GLY A 112 -18.72 -5.06 15.33
N LYS A 113 -18.69 -3.84 15.86
CA LYS A 113 -19.88 -3.04 16.22
C LYS A 113 -19.83 -1.60 15.70
N ASN A 114 -18.67 -0.96 15.79
CA ASN A 114 -18.46 0.45 15.50
C ASN A 114 -17.36 0.62 14.46
N ILE A 115 -17.62 1.52 13.52
CA ILE A 115 -16.63 2.00 12.56
C ILE A 115 -15.97 3.26 13.15
N ARG A 116 -14.64 3.33 13.09
CA ARG A 116 -13.88 4.56 13.38
C ARG A 116 -12.90 4.84 12.26
N ILE A 117 -12.91 6.08 11.77
CA ILE A 117 -12.08 6.55 10.66
C ILE A 117 -11.07 7.58 11.16
N PHE A 118 -9.81 7.41 10.76
CA PHE A 118 -8.73 8.33 11.08
C PHE A 118 -8.20 8.95 9.79
N VAL A 119 -8.07 10.28 9.74
CA VAL A 119 -7.71 11.01 8.52
C VAL A 119 -6.45 11.84 8.74
N LYS A 120 -5.56 11.84 7.74
CA LYS A 120 -4.30 12.59 7.71
C LYS A 120 -4.52 14.08 7.98
N ASP A 121 -3.59 14.67 8.75
CA ASP A 121 -3.62 16.06 9.21
C ASP A 121 -4.90 16.44 10.00
N ASN A 122 -5.64 15.44 10.48
CA ASN A 122 -6.81 15.59 11.32
C ASN A 122 -6.62 14.78 12.61
N ASN A 123 -7.26 13.62 12.73
CA ASN A 123 -7.21 12.74 13.90
C ASN A 123 -6.28 11.53 13.72
N LEU A 124 -5.46 11.47 12.66
CA LEU A 124 -4.64 10.29 12.35
C LEU A 124 -3.77 9.80 13.52
N ASN A 125 -3.20 10.71 14.31
CA ASN A 125 -2.31 10.38 15.43
C ASN A 125 -3.02 9.64 16.57
N GLU A 126 -4.35 9.74 16.67
CA GLU A 126 -5.14 9.03 17.68
C GLU A 126 -5.09 7.50 17.51
N ILE A 127 -4.65 7.00 16.35
CA ILE A 127 -4.50 5.56 16.09
C ILE A 127 -3.56 4.88 17.10
N VAL A 128 -2.55 5.61 17.59
CA VAL A 128 -1.52 5.07 18.50
C VAL A 128 -2.13 4.62 19.82
N GLU A 129 -2.98 5.45 20.43
CA GLU A 129 -3.69 5.08 21.65
C GLU A 129 -4.87 4.15 21.37
N TYR A 130 -5.50 4.28 20.20
CA TYR A 130 -6.65 3.46 19.85
C TYR A 130 -6.30 1.97 19.73
N LEU A 131 -5.17 1.62 19.08
CA LEU A 131 -4.74 0.23 18.90
C LEU A 131 -4.47 -0.51 20.21
N LYS A 132 -4.06 0.20 21.28
CA LYS A 132 -3.77 -0.41 22.60
C LYS A 132 -4.98 -1.07 23.25
N ASN A 133 -6.20 -0.74 22.80
CA ASN A 133 -7.43 -1.32 23.36
C ASN A 133 -7.71 -2.75 22.88
N TYR A 134 -6.94 -3.23 21.89
CA TYR A 134 -7.19 -4.47 21.17
C TYR A 134 -6.03 -5.46 21.31
N GLU A 135 -6.36 -6.74 21.28
CA GLU A 135 -5.43 -7.85 21.45
C GLU A 135 -5.16 -8.59 20.13
N ILE A 136 -6.12 -8.50 19.20
CA ILE A 136 -6.05 -9.10 17.87
C ILE A 136 -6.25 -8.02 16.80
N LEU A 137 -5.32 -7.94 15.86
CA LEU A 137 -5.44 -7.16 14.63
C LEU A 137 -5.76 -8.09 13.47
N VAL A 138 -6.77 -7.75 12.66
CA VAL A 138 -7.14 -8.46 11.43
C VAL A 138 -7.03 -7.50 10.24
N THR A 139 -6.31 -7.92 9.20
CA THR A 139 -6.07 -7.11 7.98
C THR A 139 -6.12 -8.01 6.75
N PHE A 140 -6.22 -7.43 5.55
CA PHE A 140 -5.96 -8.16 4.31
C PHE A 140 -4.62 -7.72 3.69
N ASN A 141 -3.63 -8.61 3.63
CA ASN A 141 -2.27 -8.30 3.17
C ASN A 141 -1.50 -7.29 4.04
N GLY A 142 -2.00 -6.99 5.24
CA GLY A 142 -1.40 -6.00 6.14
C GLY A 142 -0.04 -6.35 6.69
N LYS A 143 0.37 -7.64 6.66
CA LYS A 143 1.73 -8.02 7.08
C LYS A 143 2.79 -7.47 6.12
N LEU A 144 2.43 -7.28 4.85
CA LEU A 144 3.33 -6.82 3.80
C LEU A 144 3.13 -5.36 3.42
N PHE A 145 2.01 -4.74 3.81
CA PHE A 145 1.66 -3.38 3.42
C PHE A 145 1.27 -2.49 4.60
N ASP A 146 0.11 -2.72 5.21
CA ASP A 146 -0.50 -1.86 6.22
C ASP A 146 0.39 -1.66 7.46
N VAL A 147 0.82 -2.74 8.10
CA VAL A 147 1.61 -2.70 9.33
C VAL A 147 2.97 -2.03 9.10
N PRO A 148 3.74 -2.36 8.04
CA PRO A 148 4.94 -1.60 7.68
C PRO A 148 4.70 -0.10 7.47
N PHE A 149 3.63 0.29 6.79
CA PHE A 149 3.26 1.70 6.61
C PHE A 149 2.97 2.39 7.94
N ILE A 150 2.15 1.76 8.78
CA ILE A 150 1.75 2.30 10.08
C ILE A 150 2.97 2.47 10.98
N LYS A 151 3.82 1.46 11.13
CA LYS A 151 5.05 1.53 11.95
C LYS A 151 6.02 2.60 11.49
N LYS A 152 6.09 2.85 10.18
CA LYS A 152 6.96 3.89 9.64
C LYS A 152 6.44 5.30 9.91
N ASN A 153 5.13 5.50 9.83
CA ASN A 153 4.50 6.79 10.15
C ASN A 153 4.43 7.02 11.67
N PHE A 154 4.36 5.95 12.46
CA PHE A 154 4.26 5.99 13.92
C PHE A 154 5.30 5.04 14.56
N PRO A 155 6.56 5.47 14.74
CA PRO A 155 7.62 4.60 15.25
C PRO A 155 7.34 3.99 16.64
N ASN A 156 6.56 4.68 17.47
CA ASN A 156 6.21 4.26 18.83
C ASN A 156 4.90 3.47 18.91
N ILE A 157 4.31 3.08 17.78
CA ILE A 157 3.03 2.39 17.79
C ILE A 157 3.17 0.94 18.25
N GLU A 158 2.30 0.55 19.18
CA GLU A 158 2.15 -0.83 19.63
C GLU A 158 1.10 -1.54 18.78
N ILE A 159 1.55 -2.51 17.98
CA ILE A 159 0.64 -3.36 17.19
C ILE A 159 0.11 -4.46 18.11
N PRO A 160 -1.21 -4.79 18.07
CA PRO A 160 -1.78 -5.87 18.87
C PRO A 160 -0.95 -7.18 18.77
N PRO A 161 -0.73 -7.90 19.89
CA PRO A 161 0.20 -9.02 19.94
C PRO A 161 -0.07 -10.13 18.92
N VAL A 162 -1.35 -10.31 18.57
CA VAL A 162 -1.79 -11.29 17.58
C VAL A 162 -2.24 -10.55 16.32
N HIS A 163 -1.61 -10.87 15.20
CA HIS A 163 -1.98 -10.35 13.88
C HIS A 163 -2.42 -11.48 12.96
N ILE A 164 -3.69 -11.46 12.55
CA ILE A 164 -4.27 -12.39 11.59
C ILE A 164 -4.38 -11.69 10.23
N ASP A 165 -3.50 -12.05 9.31
CA ASP A 165 -3.58 -11.55 7.93
C ASP A 165 -4.40 -12.53 7.08
N LEU A 166 -5.59 -12.07 6.66
CA LEU A 166 -6.57 -12.86 5.93
C LEU A 166 -6.06 -13.35 4.58
N ARG A 167 -5.11 -12.64 3.93
CA ARG A 167 -4.52 -13.11 2.67
C ARG A 167 -3.89 -14.50 2.85
N PHE A 168 -3.20 -14.73 3.96
CA PHE A 168 -2.54 -16.01 4.24
C PHE A 168 -3.53 -17.03 4.82
N LEU A 169 -4.48 -16.59 5.64
CA LEU A 169 -5.49 -17.47 6.21
C LEU A 169 -6.40 -18.05 5.11
N LEU A 170 -6.89 -17.23 4.19
CA LEU A 170 -7.66 -17.66 3.01
C LEU A 170 -6.85 -18.62 2.12
N ARG A 171 -5.57 -18.31 1.89
CA ARG A 171 -4.69 -19.19 1.10
C ARG A 171 -4.58 -20.58 1.73
N SER A 172 -4.56 -20.66 3.06
CA SER A 172 -4.49 -21.92 3.79
C SER A 172 -5.77 -22.78 3.71
N ILE A 173 -6.86 -22.25 3.12
CA ILE A 173 -8.09 -22.98 2.78
C ILE A 173 -8.35 -22.99 1.27
N GLY A 174 -7.33 -22.72 0.45
CA GLY A 174 -7.40 -22.82 -1.01
C GLY A 174 -7.90 -21.57 -1.74
N ILE A 175 -8.15 -20.46 -1.04
CA ILE A 175 -8.66 -19.22 -1.65
C ILE A 175 -7.54 -18.19 -1.79
N SER A 176 -7.39 -17.63 -2.99
CA SER A 176 -6.42 -16.58 -3.26
C SER A 176 -6.94 -15.55 -4.28
N GLY A 177 -6.34 -14.37 -4.25
CA GLY A 177 -6.66 -13.25 -5.13
C GLY A 177 -6.61 -11.91 -4.37
N PRO A 178 -6.81 -10.78 -5.08
CA PRO A 178 -7.11 -9.49 -4.46
C PRO A 178 -8.40 -9.55 -3.61
N LEU A 179 -8.54 -8.65 -2.64
CA LEU A 179 -9.67 -8.61 -1.71
C LEU A 179 -11.03 -8.65 -2.44
N LYS A 180 -11.24 -7.76 -3.40
CA LYS A 180 -12.45 -7.69 -4.22
C LYS A 180 -12.81 -8.99 -4.94
N GLU A 181 -11.81 -9.68 -5.47
CA GLU A 181 -12.02 -10.95 -6.17
C GLU A 181 -12.38 -12.06 -5.18
N VAL A 182 -11.83 -12.03 -3.97
CA VAL A 182 -12.18 -12.97 -2.90
C VAL A 182 -13.61 -12.72 -2.43
N GLU A 183 -13.99 -11.46 -2.18
CA GLU A 183 -15.35 -11.07 -1.77
C GLU A 183 -16.39 -11.52 -2.79
N LYS A 184 -16.14 -11.25 -4.08
CA LYS A 184 -17.03 -11.69 -5.16
C LYS A 184 -17.20 -13.21 -5.20
N LYS A 185 -16.13 -13.98 -5.00
CA LYS A 185 -16.18 -15.46 -4.92
C LYS A 185 -17.01 -15.95 -3.74
N LEU A 186 -17.12 -15.15 -2.68
CA LEU A 186 -17.88 -15.46 -1.47
C LEU A 186 -19.28 -14.82 -1.44
N GLY A 187 -19.68 -14.15 -2.53
CA GLY A 187 -21.00 -13.51 -2.63
C GLY A 187 -21.15 -12.23 -1.80
N ILE A 188 -20.03 -11.60 -1.40
CA ILE A 188 -20.05 -10.32 -0.68
C ILE A 188 -20.20 -9.20 -1.71
N GLU A 189 -21.35 -8.53 -1.69
CA GLU A 189 -21.66 -7.44 -2.61
C GLU A 189 -21.19 -6.08 -2.07
N ARG A 190 -20.79 -5.19 -2.98
CA ARG A 190 -20.48 -3.79 -2.69
C ARG A 190 -21.43 -2.87 -3.44
N GLU A 191 -21.72 -1.70 -2.88
CA GLU A 191 -22.47 -0.65 -3.58
C GLU A 191 -21.80 -0.26 -4.91
N SER A 192 -22.61 0.06 -5.92
CA SER A 192 -22.16 0.42 -7.27
C SER A 192 -21.14 1.55 -7.30
N ASP A 193 -21.27 2.51 -6.37
CA ASP A 193 -20.40 3.69 -6.25
C ASP A 193 -18.92 3.35 -6.01
N VAL A 194 -18.63 2.18 -5.42
CA VAL A 194 -17.28 1.75 -5.05
C VAL A 194 -16.83 0.48 -5.75
N GLN A 195 -17.67 -0.15 -6.57
CA GLN A 195 -17.32 -1.34 -7.35
C GLN A 195 -16.14 -1.07 -8.30
N GLY A 196 -16.13 0.09 -8.97
CA GLY A 196 -15.08 0.49 -9.91
C GLY A 196 -13.77 0.96 -9.28
N ILE A 197 -13.80 1.41 -8.01
CA ILE A 197 -12.62 1.99 -7.34
C ILE A 197 -11.60 0.89 -7.03
N ASN A 198 -10.37 0.99 -7.49
CA ASN A 198 -9.31 0.05 -7.10
C ASN A 198 -8.27 0.76 -6.21
N GLY A 199 -7.37 0.00 -5.56
CA GLY A 199 -6.35 0.57 -4.69
C GLY A 199 -5.39 1.57 -5.36
N ARG A 200 -5.35 1.65 -6.70
CA ARG A 200 -4.58 2.70 -7.43
C ARG A 200 -5.38 3.98 -7.62
N GLU A 201 -6.71 3.94 -7.52
CA GLU A 201 -7.59 5.10 -7.60
C GLU A 201 -7.75 5.84 -6.26
N ALA A 202 -7.51 5.17 -5.13
CA ALA A 202 -7.57 5.80 -3.82
C ALA A 202 -6.66 7.05 -3.68
N PRO A 203 -5.38 7.03 -4.12
CA PRO A 203 -4.55 8.24 -4.17
C PRO A 203 -5.15 9.37 -5.03
N VAL A 204 -5.82 9.02 -6.14
CA VAL A 204 -6.47 9.99 -7.03
C VAL A 204 -7.64 10.67 -6.32
N LEU A 205 -8.48 9.89 -5.62
CA LEU A 205 -9.60 10.42 -4.86
C LEU A 205 -9.12 11.37 -3.75
N TRP A 206 -8.03 11.01 -3.07
CA TRP A 206 -7.40 11.91 -2.10
C TRP A 206 -6.91 13.21 -2.75
N GLY A 207 -6.23 13.13 -3.90
CA GLY A 207 -5.76 14.31 -4.64
C GLY A 207 -6.92 15.25 -5.05
N ARG A 208 -8.01 14.69 -5.58
CA ARG A 208 -9.23 15.42 -5.92
C ARG A 208 -9.84 16.09 -4.68
N PHE A 209 -9.91 15.39 -3.55
CA PHE A 209 -10.37 15.96 -2.28
C PHE A 209 -9.53 17.14 -1.83
N VAL A 210 -8.20 17.02 -1.88
CA VAL A 210 -7.28 18.11 -1.53
C VAL A 210 -7.49 19.33 -2.44
N ARG A 211 -7.86 19.12 -3.72
CA ARG A 211 -8.28 20.18 -4.66
C ARG A 211 -9.67 20.75 -4.39
N GLY A 212 -10.47 20.12 -3.54
CA GLY A 212 -11.78 20.60 -3.10
C GLY A 212 -12.96 19.76 -3.55
N ASP A 213 -12.75 18.64 -4.23
CA ASP A 213 -13.79 17.67 -4.58
C ASP A 213 -14.19 16.85 -3.37
N ARG A 214 -15.27 17.26 -2.70
CA ARG A 214 -15.76 16.61 -1.48
C ARG A 214 -16.34 15.23 -1.77
N GLU A 215 -16.96 15.03 -2.93
CA GLU A 215 -17.50 13.73 -3.32
C GLU A 215 -16.39 12.68 -3.46
N ALA A 216 -15.19 13.09 -3.90
CA ALA A 216 -14.03 12.20 -3.93
C ALA A 216 -13.67 11.67 -2.53
N LEU A 217 -13.76 12.51 -1.48
CA LEU A 217 -13.56 12.08 -0.10
C LEU A 217 -14.66 11.14 0.38
N ARG A 218 -15.93 11.42 0.08
CA ARG A 218 -17.05 10.51 0.42
C ARG A 218 -16.80 9.13 -0.16
N LYS A 219 -16.45 9.06 -1.44
CA LYS A 219 -16.13 7.81 -2.15
C LYS A 219 -14.93 7.09 -1.54
N LEU A 220 -13.87 7.83 -1.20
CA LEU A 220 -12.69 7.26 -0.55
C LEU A 220 -13.00 6.66 0.82
N VAL A 221 -13.77 7.37 1.66
CA VAL A 221 -14.18 6.85 2.97
C VAL A 221 -15.11 5.65 2.83
N LEU A 222 -16.09 5.71 1.93
CA LEU A 222 -16.98 4.58 1.66
C LEU A 222 -16.19 3.35 1.20
N TYR A 223 -15.23 3.53 0.28
CA TYR A 223 -14.35 2.47 -0.20
C TYR A 223 -13.58 1.80 0.94
N ASN A 224 -12.92 2.60 1.79
CA ASN A 224 -12.16 2.10 2.94
C ASN A 224 -13.05 1.43 4.01
N ILE A 225 -14.28 1.92 4.22
CA ILE A 225 -15.25 1.26 5.10
C ILE A 225 -15.57 -0.15 4.59
N TYR A 226 -15.81 -0.33 3.28
CA TYR A 226 -16.01 -1.66 2.71
C TYR A 226 -14.77 -2.55 2.91
N ASP A 227 -13.58 -2.03 2.61
CA ASP A 227 -12.31 -2.79 2.76
C ASP A 227 -12.04 -3.16 4.22
N THR A 228 -12.60 -2.44 5.19
CA THR A 228 -12.47 -2.73 6.63
C THR A 228 -13.56 -3.67 7.16
N VAL A 229 -14.84 -3.38 6.89
CA VAL A 229 -15.99 -4.11 7.45
C VAL A 229 -16.06 -5.53 6.89
N ASN A 230 -15.81 -5.69 5.59
CA ASN A 230 -15.86 -6.99 4.92
C ASN A 230 -14.83 -7.98 5.47
N LEU A 231 -13.72 -7.50 6.08
CA LEU A 231 -12.74 -8.37 6.73
C LEU A 231 -13.36 -9.23 7.83
N LYS A 232 -14.39 -8.73 8.51
CA LYS A 232 -15.11 -9.52 9.52
C LYS A 232 -15.81 -10.71 8.89
N GLU A 233 -16.54 -10.51 7.80
CA GLU A 233 -17.22 -11.60 7.09
C GLU A 233 -16.22 -12.65 6.58
N LEU A 234 -15.09 -12.19 6.04
CA LEU A 234 -14.01 -13.07 5.61
C LEU A 234 -13.37 -13.84 6.77
N MET A 235 -13.19 -13.20 7.93
CA MET A 235 -12.66 -13.84 9.14
C MET A 235 -13.65 -14.88 9.69
N ASP A 236 -14.94 -14.55 9.76
CA ASP A 236 -16.02 -15.45 10.18
C ASP A 236 -16.10 -16.69 9.26
N PHE A 237 -16.00 -16.48 7.94
CA PHE A 237 -15.93 -17.53 6.94
C PHE A 237 -14.69 -18.42 7.14
N CYS A 238 -13.51 -17.82 7.27
CA CYS A 238 -12.27 -18.56 7.46
C CYS A 238 -12.30 -19.38 8.75
N TYR A 239 -12.78 -18.79 9.84
CA TYR A 239 -12.90 -19.47 11.12
C TYR A 239 -13.82 -20.69 11.01
N SER A 240 -14.97 -20.54 10.36
CA SER A 240 -15.93 -21.63 10.14
C SER A 240 -15.32 -22.76 9.30
N LYS A 241 -14.68 -22.44 8.17
CA LYS A 241 -13.99 -23.41 7.31
C LYS A 241 -12.85 -24.13 8.02
N LYS A 242 -12.11 -23.42 8.88
CA LYS A 242 -11.05 -24.02 9.70
C LYS A 242 -11.62 -24.94 10.77
N CYS A 243 -12.74 -24.59 11.40
CA CYS A 243 -13.43 -25.51 12.31
C CYS A 243 -13.84 -26.78 11.57
N GLU A 244 -14.55 -26.65 10.44
CA GLU A 244 -14.99 -27.78 9.60
C GLU A 244 -13.84 -28.73 9.23
N SER A 245 -12.64 -28.20 8.98
CA SER A 245 -11.45 -29.00 8.62
C SER A 245 -10.94 -29.94 9.72
N ILE A 246 -11.38 -29.78 10.97
CA ILE A 246 -10.99 -30.64 12.10
C ILE A 246 -11.71 -32.00 12.06
N GLY A 247 -12.86 -32.08 11.37
CA GLY A 247 -13.66 -33.30 11.24
C GLY A 247 -14.92 -33.26 12.11
N SER A 248 -16.05 -33.67 11.52
CA SER A 248 -17.39 -33.57 12.12
C SER A 248 -17.55 -34.37 13.41
N ASP A 249 -16.95 -35.56 13.52
CA ASP A 249 -17.00 -36.40 14.71
C ASP A 249 -16.35 -35.73 15.92
N ILE A 250 -15.12 -35.24 15.76
CA ILE A 250 -14.37 -34.56 16.83
C ILE A 250 -15.12 -33.30 17.29
N LEU A 251 -15.62 -32.51 16.33
CA LEU A 251 -16.42 -31.33 16.61
C LEU A 251 -17.72 -31.65 17.36
N TYR A 252 -18.41 -32.73 16.99
CA TYR A 252 -19.61 -33.18 17.68
C TYR A 252 -19.31 -33.56 19.14
N ARG A 253 -18.26 -34.36 19.37
CA ARG A 253 -17.83 -34.72 20.73
C ARG A 253 -17.38 -33.52 21.57
N MET A 254 -16.75 -32.51 20.94
CA MET A 254 -16.43 -31.24 21.61
C MET A 254 -17.69 -30.48 22.04
N LYS A 255 -18.74 -30.47 21.21
CA LYS A 255 -20.04 -29.86 21.55
C LYS A 255 -20.70 -30.55 22.76
N GLU A 256 -20.64 -31.87 22.85
CA GLU A 256 -21.13 -32.62 24.02
C GLU A 256 -20.41 -32.21 25.32
N ARG A 257 -19.15 -31.76 25.21
CA ARG A 257 -18.37 -31.17 26.32
C ARG A 257 -18.65 -29.68 26.56
N ARG A 258 -19.77 -29.15 26.04
CA ARG A 258 -20.19 -27.74 26.14
C ARG A 258 -19.16 -26.75 25.56
N CYS A 259 -18.29 -27.20 24.67
CA CYS A 259 -17.37 -26.33 23.96
C CYS A 259 -18.02 -25.83 22.67
N ASP A 260 -18.73 -24.70 22.76
CA ASP A 260 -19.30 -24.06 21.59
C ASP A 260 -18.21 -23.35 20.77
N PHE A 261 -18.14 -23.71 19.50
CA PHE A 261 -17.26 -23.08 18.50
C PHE A 261 -18.05 -22.27 17.48
N SER A 262 -19.38 -22.19 17.60
CA SER A 262 -20.22 -21.41 16.70
C SER A 262 -19.97 -19.91 16.91
N LEU A 263 -19.95 -19.13 15.82
CA LEU A 263 -19.94 -17.68 15.90
C LEU A 263 -21.40 -17.20 15.93
N SER A 264 -21.70 -16.22 16.78
CA SER A 264 -23.01 -15.57 16.73
C SER A 264 -23.17 -14.86 15.38
N PRO A 265 -24.28 -15.07 14.65
CA PRO A 265 -24.55 -14.33 13.44
C PRO A 265 -24.65 -12.84 13.79
N SER A 266 -23.67 -12.07 13.33
CA SER A 266 -23.69 -10.61 13.44
C SER A 266 -23.86 -10.08 12.03
N LYS A 267 -25.09 -9.74 11.67
CA LYS A 267 -25.39 -8.98 10.46
C LYS A 267 -25.14 -7.51 10.81
N PHE A 268 -23.96 -7.02 10.47
CA PHE A 268 -23.68 -5.60 10.50
C PHE A 268 -24.17 -5.00 9.19
N THR A 269 -25.12 -4.07 9.27
CA THR A 269 -25.55 -3.32 8.09
C THR A 269 -24.59 -2.16 7.91
N LEU A 270 -23.98 -2.08 6.72
CA LEU A 270 -23.14 -0.95 6.37
C LEU A 270 -23.95 0.35 6.42
N PRO A 271 -23.44 1.39 7.09
CA PRO A 271 -24.17 2.62 7.21
C PRO A 271 -24.19 3.38 5.88
N LYS A 272 -25.28 4.08 5.59
CA LYS A 272 -25.34 4.99 4.45
C LYS A 272 -24.43 6.18 4.73
N VAL A 273 -23.36 6.30 3.94
CA VAL A 273 -22.38 7.38 4.10
C VAL A 273 -22.86 8.65 3.41
N THR A 274 -23.08 9.71 4.20
CA THR A 274 -23.49 11.04 3.72
C THR A 274 -22.48 12.11 4.08
N LEU A 275 -22.47 13.19 3.29
CA LEU A 275 -21.69 14.39 3.59
C LEU A 275 -22.60 15.48 4.13
N HIS A 276 -22.20 16.08 5.25
CA HIS A 276 -22.84 17.26 5.82
C HIS A 276 -21.83 18.40 5.92
N ARG A 277 -22.28 19.61 5.58
CA ARG A 277 -21.45 20.81 5.64
C ARG A 277 -21.89 21.64 6.83
N ASN A 278 -20.93 22.06 7.63
CA ASN A 278 -21.12 23.08 8.65
C ASN A 278 -19.96 24.09 8.54
N ASP A 279 -20.23 25.27 7.96
CA ASP A 279 -19.26 26.35 7.71
C ASP A 279 -17.88 25.91 7.17
N HIS A 280 -16.93 25.68 8.10
CA HIS A 280 -15.53 25.32 7.87
C HIS A 280 -15.19 23.84 8.08
N ARG A 281 -16.17 23.04 8.51
CA ARG A 281 -16.07 21.61 8.82
C ARG A 281 -16.86 20.79 7.81
N LEU A 282 -16.25 19.68 7.40
CA LEU A 282 -16.88 18.66 6.58
C LEU A 282 -17.13 17.44 7.47
N GLU A 283 -18.39 17.09 7.67
CA GLU A 283 -18.78 15.92 8.44
C GLU A 283 -19.11 14.79 7.49
N ILE A 284 -18.47 13.64 7.69
CA ILE A 284 -18.86 12.38 7.07
C ILE A 284 -19.68 11.62 8.10
N ARG A 285 -20.93 11.31 7.75
CA ARG A 285 -21.86 10.62 8.63
C ARG A 285 -22.20 9.24 8.09
N GLY A 286 -22.37 8.28 8.99
CA GLY A 286 -22.94 6.96 8.72
C GLY A 286 -24.23 6.80 9.52
N ASP A 287 -25.37 6.66 8.83
CA ASP A 287 -26.71 6.58 9.45
C ASP A 287 -26.95 7.70 10.49
N GLY A 288 -26.52 8.92 10.16
CA GLY A 288 -26.68 10.12 11.00
C GLY A 288 -25.62 10.31 12.09
N LYS A 289 -24.81 9.29 12.41
CA LYS A 289 -23.67 9.40 13.35
C LYS A 289 -22.42 9.92 12.64
N ILE A 290 -21.68 10.82 13.28
CA ILE A 290 -20.43 11.36 12.73
C ILE A 290 -19.36 10.26 12.76
N LEU A 291 -18.84 9.88 11.60
CA LEU A 291 -17.72 8.95 11.44
C LEU A 291 -16.38 9.69 11.50
N VAL A 292 -16.31 10.85 10.85
CA VAL A 292 -15.17 11.76 10.92
C VAL A 292 -15.62 13.19 10.61
N GLU A 293 -15.01 14.14 11.30
CA GLU A 293 -15.15 15.57 11.05
C GLU A 293 -13.80 16.12 10.60
N ILE A 294 -13.78 16.83 9.47
CA ILE A 294 -12.55 17.30 8.83
C ILE A 294 -12.57 18.83 8.72
N GLU A 295 -11.55 19.46 9.31
CA GLU A 295 -11.24 20.87 9.08
C GLU A 295 -10.36 21.02 7.84
N LYS A 296 -10.94 21.46 6.71
CA LYS A 296 -10.21 21.54 5.43
C LYS A 296 -8.90 22.35 5.52
N LYS A 297 -8.86 23.40 6.35
CA LYS A 297 -7.66 24.24 6.56
C LYS A 297 -6.46 23.48 7.15
N LYS A 298 -6.69 22.35 7.83
CA LYS A 298 -5.62 21.55 8.44
C LYS A 298 -4.97 20.59 7.43
N ILE A 299 -5.69 20.22 6.36
CA ILE A 299 -5.20 19.29 5.33
C ILE A 299 -4.09 19.94 4.51
N LYS A 300 -2.85 19.45 4.66
CA LYS A 300 -1.68 19.99 3.98
C LYS A 300 -1.59 19.46 2.55
N ARG A 301 -1.45 20.36 1.57
CA ARG A 301 -1.14 20.02 0.17
C ARG A 301 0.39 20.08 -0.05
N LEU A 302 0.94 19.08 -0.74
CA LEU A 302 2.28 19.21 -1.31
C LEU A 302 2.15 20.13 -2.53
N GLU A 303 2.59 21.38 -2.42
CA GLU A 303 2.42 22.37 -3.48
C GLU A 303 3.79 22.93 -3.90
N ILE A 304 4.30 22.41 -5.02
CA ILE A 304 5.48 22.96 -5.69
C ILE A 304 5.01 23.58 -7.00
N LYS A 305 5.05 24.91 -7.09
CA LYS A 305 4.72 25.64 -8.32
C LYS A 305 5.92 25.74 -9.24
N ILE A 306 5.67 25.78 -10.54
CA ILE A 306 6.70 25.91 -11.58
C ILE A 306 7.48 27.23 -11.39
N ASP A 307 6.81 28.32 -11.01
CA ASP A 307 7.44 29.62 -10.74
C ASP A 307 8.50 29.56 -9.65
N TYR A 308 8.30 28.70 -8.63
CA TYR A 308 9.28 28.51 -7.58
C TYR A 308 10.54 27.81 -8.11
N LEU A 309 10.37 26.78 -8.95
CA LEU A 309 11.49 26.12 -9.63
C LEU A 309 12.22 27.09 -10.57
N ILE A 310 11.49 27.83 -11.40
CA ILE A 310 12.04 28.85 -12.31
C ILE A 310 12.89 29.87 -11.55
N LYS A 311 12.39 30.42 -10.44
CA LYS A 311 13.14 31.35 -9.58
C LYS A 311 14.42 30.73 -9.04
N LYS A 312 14.40 29.47 -8.61
CA LYS A 312 15.60 28.74 -8.15
C LYS A 312 16.61 28.50 -9.28
N ILE A 313 16.14 28.09 -10.45
CA ILE A 313 16.97 27.85 -11.63
C ILE A 313 17.73 29.13 -12.01
N ARG A 314 17.02 30.27 -12.09
CA ARG A 314 17.62 31.58 -12.39
C ARG A 314 18.63 32.02 -11.33
N ARG A 315 18.32 31.82 -10.04
CA ARG A 315 19.25 32.12 -8.93
C ARG A 315 20.55 31.31 -9.01
N ARG A 316 20.53 30.14 -9.64
CA ARG A 316 21.71 29.30 -9.88
C ARG A 316 22.44 29.63 -11.19
N GLY A 317 22.01 30.69 -11.90
CA GLY A 317 22.65 31.16 -13.15
C GLY A 317 22.23 30.40 -14.41
N TYR A 318 21.23 29.52 -14.32
CA TYR A 318 20.74 28.76 -15.47
C TYR A 318 19.53 29.42 -16.12
N LYS A 319 19.37 29.20 -17.42
CA LYS A 319 18.12 29.50 -18.14
C LYS A 319 17.09 28.37 -17.89
N PRO A 320 15.83 28.66 -17.54
CA PRO A 320 14.80 27.63 -17.38
C PRO A 320 14.36 27.09 -18.74
N LEU A 321 15.17 26.19 -19.28
CA LEU A 321 14.96 25.53 -20.56
C LEU A 321 15.51 24.12 -20.53
N VAL A 322 14.61 23.14 -20.60
CA VAL A 322 14.93 21.72 -20.57
C VAL A 322 14.21 21.02 -21.71
N VAL A 323 14.85 20.01 -22.30
CA VAL A 323 14.18 19.05 -23.17
C VAL A 323 14.04 17.73 -22.42
N GLY A 324 12.80 17.27 -22.25
CA GLY A 324 12.46 15.94 -21.75
C GLY A 324 12.13 15.01 -22.90
N ILE A 325 12.64 13.77 -22.86
CA ILE A 325 12.49 12.77 -23.91
C ILE A 325 11.94 11.49 -23.28
N ASP A 326 10.81 10.98 -23.80
CA ASP A 326 10.28 9.64 -23.51
C ASP A 326 10.48 8.75 -24.76
N PRO A 327 11.64 8.07 -24.89
CA PRO A 327 11.93 7.26 -26.05
C PRO A 327 11.14 5.95 -26.03
N SER A 328 10.60 5.58 -27.19
CA SER A 328 10.05 4.22 -27.38
C SER A 328 11.18 3.18 -27.57
N GLY A 329 11.03 1.98 -27.00
CA GLY A 329 11.95 0.87 -27.28
C GLY A 329 11.86 0.29 -28.71
N THR A 330 10.89 0.75 -29.52
CA THR A 330 10.67 0.27 -30.90
C THR A 330 10.41 1.41 -31.87
N LYS A 331 10.89 1.29 -33.11
CA LYS A 331 10.61 2.26 -34.19
C LYS A 331 9.14 2.31 -34.63
N LYS A 332 8.31 1.34 -34.20
CA LYS A 332 6.87 1.28 -34.53
C LYS A 332 6.03 2.27 -33.71
N ARG A 333 6.49 2.64 -32.52
CA ARG A 333 5.80 3.58 -31.64
C ARG A 333 6.56 4.91 -31.62
N PRO A 334 5.86 6.04 -31.66
CA PRO A 334 6.52 7.33 -31.56
C PRO A 334 7.14 7.53 -30.18
N SER A 335 8.06 8.47 -30.08
CA SER A 335 8.71 8.91 -28.84
C SER A 335 8.17 10.29 -28.46
N GLY A 336 7.89 10.51 -27.18
CA GLY A 336 7.46 11.80 -26.68
C GLY A 336 8.64 12.77 -26.54
N ILE A 337 8.42 14.04 -26.87
CA ILE A 337 9.36 15.12 -26.59
C ILE A 337 8.60 16.28 -25.97
N CYS A 338 9.17 16.83 -24.89
CA CYS A 338 8.72 18.07 -24.29
C CYS A 338 9.87 19.09 -24.28
N ILE A 339 9.67 20.25 -24.90
CA ILE A 339 10.53 21.42 -24.66
C ILE A 339 9.84 22.26 -23.58
N LEU A 340 10.40 22.27 -22.36
CA LEU A 340 9.87 23.05 -21.24
C LEU A 340 10.66 24.35 -21.10
N ARG A 341 10.06 25.47 -21.52
CA ARG A 341 10.63 26.82 -21.49
C ARG A 341 9.81 27.71 -20.56
N GLU A 342 10.43 28.17 -19.47
CA GLU A 342 9.71 28.87 -18.40
C GLU A 342 8.52 28.01 -17.93
N GLU A 343 7.30 28.53 -17.97
CA GLU A 343 6.09 27.77 -17.66
C GLU A 343 5.48 27.02 -18.86
N ASN A 344 6.02 27.18 -20.07
CA ASN A 344 5.41 26.67 -21.31
C ASN A 344 6.02 25.31 -21.70
N ALA A 345 5.17 24.28 -21.77
CA ALA A 345 5.52 22.93 -22.21
C ALA A 345 5.07 22.70 -23.65
N TYR A 346 6.01 22.69 -24.58
CA TYR A 346 5.75 22.36 -25.98
C TYR A 346 5.88 20.85 -26.19
N LEU A 347 4.76 20.20 -26.47
CA LEU A 347 4.61 18.75 -26.54
C LEU A 347 4.48 18.30 -27.99
N THR A 348 5.28 17.30 -28.35
CA THR A 348 5.22 16.66 -29.66
C THR A 348 5.57 15.18 -29.53
N THR A 349 5.32 14.42 -30.59
CA THR A 349 5.78 13.04 -30.71
C THR A 349 6.49 12.85 -32.03
N VAL A 350 7.63 12.16 -32.04
CA VAL A 350 8.45 11.92 -33.24
C VAL A 350 8.69 10.44 -33.48
N LYS A 351 8.99 10.02 -34.71
CA LYS A 351 9.15 8.60 -35.05
C LYS A 351 10.62 8.17 -35.16
N THR A 352 11.53 9.11 -35.41
CA THR A 352 12.94 8.80 -35.71
C THR A 352 13.90 9.46 -34.74
N ASP A 353 15.06 8.84 -34.53
CA ASP A 353 16.14 9.41 -33.72
C ASP A 353 16.67 10.72 -34.31
N LYS A 354 16.71 10.84 -35.65
CA LYS A 354 17.09 12.08 -36.34
C LYS A 354 16.20 13.24 -35.95
N GLU A 355 14.89 13.02 -35.83
CA GLU A 355 13.94 14.04 -35.38
C GLU A 355 14.10 14.37 -33.89
N ILE A 356 14.37 13.36 -33.04
CA ILE A 356 14.68 13.59 -31.62
C ILE A 356 15.88 14.52 -31.50
N ILE A 357 16.97 14.17 -32.18
CA ILE A 357 18.23 14.89 -32.13
C ILE A 357 18.04 16.30 -32.67
N SER A 358 17.48 16.47 -33.87
CA SER A 358 17.34 17.78 -34.50
C SER A 358 16.47 18.74 -33.68
N ARG A 359 15.31 18.28 -33.19
CA ARG A 359 14.43 19.11 -32.35
C ARG A 359 15.10 19.50 -31.03
N THR A 360 15.81 18.56 -30.41
CA THR A 360 16.51 18.81 -29.14
C THR A 360 17.64 19.83 -29.31
N LEU A 361 18.49 19.66 -30.34
CA LEU A 361 19.61 20.57 -30.61
C LEU A 361 19.12 21.97 -31.02
N ASN A 362 18.05 22.05 -31.82
CA ASN A 362 17.45 23.34 -32.20
C ASN A 362 16.90 24.11 -31.00
N ALA A 363 16.42 23.42 -29.96
CA ALA A 363 15.93 24.05 -28.74
C ALA A 363 17.05 24.67 -27.90
N LYS A 364 18.30 24.20 -28.03
CA LYS A 364 19.48 24.63 -27.23
C LYS A 364 19.23 24.62 -25.71
N PRO A 365 18.82 23.48 -25.13
CA PRO A 365 18.49 23.41 -23.71
C PRO A 365 19.71 23.53 -22.79
N GLN A 366 19.47 23.88 -21.53
CA GLN A 366 20.50 23.80 -20.48
C GLN A 366 20.80 22.36 -20.06
N VAL A 367 19.77 21.50 -20.06
CA VAL A 367 19.90 20.07 -19.78
C VAL A 367 18.90 19.27 -20.60
N ILE A 368 19.30 18.08 -21.02
CA ILE A 368 18.46 17.09 -21.69
C ILE A 368 18.17 15.98 -20.68
N SER A 369 16.90 15.74 -20.41
CA SER A 369 16.42 14.71 -19.50
C SER A 369 15.81 13.57 -20.31
N ILE A 370 16.28 12.34 -20.11
CA ILE A 370 15.85 11.17 -20.90
C ILE A 370 15.20 10.14 -19.97
N ASP A 371 13.99 9.67 -20.31
CA ASP A 371 13.31 8.55 -19.66
C ASP A 371 13.81 7.21 -20.22
N SER A 372 15.07 6.89 -19.94
CA SER A 372 15.66 5.59 -20.28
C SER A 372 16.93 5.36 -19.47
N PRO A 373 17.23 4.11 -19.06
CA PRO A 373 18.56 3.77 -18.59
C PRO A 373 19.65 4.26 -19.54
N LEU A 374 20.57 5.07 -19.03
CA LEU A 374 21.70 5.63 -19.79
C LEU A 374 23.01 4.89 -19.56
N HIS A 375 22.98 3.84 -18.74
CA HIS A 375 24.15 3.03 -18.38
C HIS A 375 23.74 1.56 -18.23
N LEU A 376 24.72 0.67 -18.36
CA LEU A 376 24.56 -0.77 -18.17
C LEU A 376 24.87 -1.15 -16.71
N PRO A 377 24.27 -2.24 -16.17
CA PRO A 377 24.68 -2.78 -14.89
C PRO A 377 26.06 -3.44 -14.99
N VAL A 378 26.85 -3.34 -13.92
CA VAL A 378 28.14 -4.04 -13.78
C VAL A 378 27.93 -5.54 -13.66
N SER A 379 26.86 -5.98 -12.99
CA SER A 379 26.50 -7.40 -12.88
C SER A 379 25.00 -7.64 -12.85
N GLY A 380 24.58 -8.77 -13.43
CA GLY A 380 23.18 -9.17 -13.53
C GLY A 380 22.38 -8.28 -14.51
N ILE A 381 21.07 -8.19 -14.28
CA ILE A 381 20.16 -7.46 -15.17
C ILE A 381 19.70 -6.10 -14.64
N SER A 382 20.03 -5.78 -13.38
CA SER A 382 19.56 -4.58 -12.68
C SER A 382 20.71 -3.77 -12.10
N ARG A 383 20.62 -2.45 -12.26
CA ARG A 383 21.55 -1.49 -11.66
C ARG A 383 21.23 -1.24 -10.19
N LYS A 384 22.19 -0.69 -9.45
CA LYS A 384 22.06 -0.27 -8.05
C LYS A 384 20.97 0.76 -7.87
N CYS A 385 20.76 1.67 -8.84
CA CYS A 385 19.69 2.65 -8.78
C CYS A 385 18.29 2.01 -8.78
N GLU A 386 18.07 1.01 -9.63
CA GLU A 386 16.81 0.25 -9.72
C GLU A 386 16.54 -0.55 -8.44
N LYS A 387 17.59 -1.21 -7.91
CA LYS A 387 17.52 -1.95 -6.64
C LYS A 387 17.14 -1.02 -5.48
N ARG A 388 17.80 0.13 -5.37
CA ARG A 388 17.53 1.13 -4.33
C ARG A 388 16.15 1.76 -4.44
N LEU A 389 15.65 2.02 -5.65
CA LEU A 389 14.26 2.46 -5.84
C LEU A 389 13.26 1.40 -5.37
N LYS A 390 13.51 0.13 -5.69
CA LYS A 390 12.66 -0.99 -5.28
C LYS A 390 12.63 -1.16 -3.77
N GLU A 391 13.78 -1.04 -3.10
CA GLU A 391 13.88 -1.01 -1.62
C GLU A 391 13.08 0.15 -1.01
N ARG A 392 13.02 1.29 -1.70
CA ARG A 392 12.17 2.43 -1.34
C ARG A 392 10.73 2.29 -1.81
N GLY A 393 10.29 1.12 -2.28
CA GLY A 393 8.90 0.86 -2.66
C GLY A 393 8.47 1.45 -4.00
N ILE A 394 9.40 1.95 -4.82
CA ILE A 394 9.13 2.35 -6.20
C ILE A 394 9.60 1.23 -7.14
N ASN A 395 8.67 0.62 -7.86
CA ASN A 395 9.03 -0.41 -8.81
C ASN A 395 9.71 0.19 -10.05
N ALA A 396 10.96 -0.19 -10.30
CA ALA A 396 11.70 0.12 -11.52
C ALA A 396 12.02 -1.19 -12.25
N TYR A 397 11.87 -1.19 -13.59
CA TYR A 397 12.22 -2.37 -14.39
C TYR A 397 13.74 -2.52 -14.48
N PRO A 398 14.28 -3.76 -14.42
CA PRO A 398 15.68 -4.00 -14.69
C PRO A 398 16.09 -3.45 -16.07
N SER A 399 17.17 -2.69 -16.16
CA SER A 399 17.62 -2.10 -17.43
C SER A 399 17.88 -3.13 -18.54
N LEU A 400 18.22 -4.38 -18.18
CA LEU A 400 18.48 -5.46 -19.14
C LEU A 400 17.41 -6.54 -19.18
N ILE A 401 16.21 -6.32 -18.61
CA ILE A 401 15.08 -7.22 -18.92
C ILE A 401 14.72 -7.12 -20.40
N GLU A 402 14.26 -8.22 -21.01
CA GLU A 402 14.05 -8.32 -22.46
C GLU A 402 13.24 -7.17 -23.06
N SER A 403 12.18 -6.73 -22.38
CA SER A 403 11.34 -5.60 -22.82
C SER A 403 12.05 -4.25 -22.77
N MET A 404 13.10 -4.08 -21.96
CA MET A 404 13.83 -2.82 -21.77
C MET A 404 15.13 -2.74 -22.58
N LYS A 405 15.78 -3.86 -22.93
CA LYS A 405 17.10 -3.86 -23.59
C LYS A 405 17.21 -2.89 -24.77
N LYS A 406 16.21 -2.88 -25.67
CA LYS A 406 16.21 -1.98 -26.84
C LYS A 406 16.09 -0.52 -26.44
N LEU A 407 15.29 -0.22 -25.43
CA LEU A 407 15.13 1.14 -24.89
C LEU A 407 16.40 1.62 -24.20
N THR A 408 17.03 0.76 -23.37
CA THR A 408 18.30 1.01 -22.70
C THR A 408 19.41 1.35 -23.72
N MET A 409 19.61 0.49 -24.73
CA MET A 409 20.64 0.76 -25.74
C MET A 409 20.36 2.06 -26.51
N ARG A 410 19.09 2.33 -26.85
CA ARG A 410 18.70 3.57 -27.52
C ARG A 410 18.96 4.80 -26.65
N GLY A 411 18.69 4.70 -25.34
CA GLY A 411 18.97 5.76 -24.37
C GLY A 411 20.46 6.08 -24.29
N ILE A 412 21.31 5.05 -24.16
CA ILE A 412 22.78 5.18 -24.16
C ILE A 412 23.26 5.90 -25.43
N THR A 413 22.83 5.45 -26.61
CA THR A 413 23.23 6.07 -27.89
C THR A 413 22.79 7.53 -27.99
N LEU A 414 21.55 7.86 -27.60
CA LEU A 414 21.09 9.25 -27.63
C LEU A 414 21.89 10.13 -26.65
N SER A 415 22.19 9.62 -25.45
CA SER A 415 23.02 10.33 -24.47
C SER A 415 24.40 10.67 -25.04
N GLN A 416 25.09 9.68 -25.62
CA GLN A 416 26.41 9.86 -26.22
C GLN A 416 26.40 10.94 -27.31
N ILE A 417 25.42 10.89 -28.23
CA ILE A 417 25.29 11.88 -29.31
C ILE A 417 25.13 13.30 -28.75
N PHE A 418 24.34 13.48 -27.69
CA PHE A 418 24.14 14.80 -27.10
C PHE A 418 25.36 15.28 -26.30
N GLU A 419 26.04 14.38 -25.59
CA GLU A 419 27.25 14.68 -24.83
C GLU A 419 28.43 15.05 -25.75
N GLU A 420 28.56 14.40 -26.91
CA GLU A 420 29.52 14.79 -27.96
C GLU A 420 29.29 16.22 -28.48
N GLN A 421 28.03 16.67 -28.47
CA GLN A 421 27.64 18.04 -28.78
C GLN A 421 27.73 18.99 -27.57
N SER A 422 28.44 18.57 -26.51
CA SER A 422 28.66 19.32 -25.26
C SER A 422 27.39 19.65 -24.46
N TYR A 423 26.30 18.93 -24.66
CA TYR A 423 25.11 19.09 -23.83
C TYR A 423 25.21 18.27 -22.54
N LYS A 424 24.66 18.82 -21.45
CA LYS A 424 24.45 18.06 -20.23
C LYS A 424 23.25 17.13 -20.39
N VAL A 425 23.47 15.83 -20.23
CA VAL A 425 22.40 14.81 -20.22
C VAL A 425 22.21 14.26 -18.81
N ILE A 426 20.96 14.00 -18.43
CA ILE A 426 20.59 13.30 -17.20
C ILE A 426 19.62 12.15 -17.50
N GLU A 427 19.75 11.08 -16.72
CA GLU A 427 18.76 10.02 -16.68
C GLU A 427 17.60 10.43 -15.76
N SER A 428 16.38 10.21 -16.20
CA SER A 428 15.16 10.46 -15.44
C SER A 428 14.25 9.25 -15.43
N TYR A 429 13.32 9.20 -14.47
CA TYR A 429 12.26 8.20 -14.44
C TYR A 429 10.93 8.87 -14.05
N PRO A 430 10.08 9.23 -15.03
CA PRO A 430 8.76 9.86 -14.83
C PRO A 430 7.90 9.15 -13.81
N GLY A 431 7.88 7.81 -13.80
CA GLY A 431 7.11 7.04 -12.83
C GLY A 431 7.55 7.28 -11.38
N ALA A 432 8.85 7.39 -11.11
CA ALA A 432 9.34 7.75 -9.78
C ALA A 432 9.04 9.21 -9.44
N ALA A 433 9.20 10.12 -10.40
CA ALA A 433 8.88 11.53 -10.21
C ALA A 433 7.39 11.73 -9.88
N GLN A 434 6.49 11.05 -10.60
CA GLN A 434 5.05 11.04 -10.33
C GLN A 434 4.75 10.55 -8.91
N ASP A 435 5.33 9.43 -8.48
CA ASP A 435 5.12 8.89 -7.12
C ASP A 435 5.62 9.85 -6.02
N ILE A 436 6.78 10.48 -6.21
CA ILE A 436 7.39 11.41 -5.25
C ILE A 436 6.60 12.73 -5.16
N LEU A 437 6.17 13.26 -6.31
CA LEU A 437 5.37 14.47 -6.41
C LEU A 437 3.89 14.23 -6.10
N ARG A 438 3.50 12.96 -5.87
CA ARG A 438 2.13 12.52 -5.57
C ARG A 438 1.16 12.77 -6.72
N PHE A 439 1.65 12.70 -7.95
CA PHE A 439 0.83 12.70 -9.16
C PHE A 439 0.43 11.27 -9.50
N PRO A 440 -0.78 11.06 -10.04
CA PRO A 440 -1.16 9.74 -10.51
C PRO A 440 -0.31 9.34 -11.72
N ARG A 441 0.11 8.07 -11.76
CA ARG A 441 0.83 7.56 -12.93
C ARG A 441 -0.07 7.57 -14.17
N LYS A 442 0.53 7.71 -15.36
CA LYS A 442 -0.19 7.75 -16.66
C LYS A 442 -1.19 6.60 -16.88
N LYS A 443 -0.88 5.39 -16.37
CA LYS A 443 -1.73 4.19 -16.48
C LYS A 443 -2.87 4.13 -15.47
N VAL A 444 -2.83 4.98 -14.44
CA VAL A 444 -3.85 5.04 -13.38
C VAL A 444 -4.90 6.07 -13.76
N ASN A 445 -4.49 7.33 -13.98
CA ASN A 445 -5.41 8.36 -14.42
C ASN A 445 -4.68 9.47 -15.20
N LEU A 446 -4.75 9.39 -16.53
CA LEU A 446 -4.09 10.34 -17.43
C LEU A 446 -4.66 11.76 -17.33
N LYS A 447 -5.98 11.89 -17.12
CA LYS A 447 -6.66 13.19 -17.00
C LYS A 447 -6.16 13.93 -15.76
N GLU A 448 -6.10 13.25 -14.63
CA GLU A 448 -5.68 13.83 -13.36
C GLU A 448 -4.17 14.13 -13.37
N LEU A 449 -3.33 13.31 -14.02
CA LEU A 449 -1.91 13.63 -14.22
C LEU A 449 -1.74 14.96 -14.98
N ARG A 450 -2.52 15.17 -16.04
CA ARG A 450 -2.53 16.42 -16.81
C ARG A 450 -2.99 17.60 -15.96
N GLU A 451 -4.02 17.42 -15.15
CA GLU A 451 -4.53 18.45 -14.24
C GLU A 451 -3.49 18.81 -13.17
N ASP A 452 -2.83 17.83 -12.55
CA ASP A 452 -1.77 18.08 -11.57
C ASP A 452 -0.57 18.84 -12.16
N LEU A 453 -0.14 18.48 -13.38
CA LEU A 453 0.90 19.22 -14.09
C LEU A 453 0.47 20.67 -14.42
N THR A 454 -0.80 20.87 -14.78
CA THR A 454 -1.35 22.21 -15.04
C THR A 454 -1.47 23.02 -13.74
N ASP A 455 -1.86 22.39 -12.63
CA ASP A 455 -1.97 22.97 -11.29
C ASP A 455 -0.62 23.43 -10.74
N MET A 456 0.50 22.88 -11.21
CA MET A 456 1.83 23.43 -10.93
C MET A 456 2.03 24.82 -11.56
N GLY A 457 1.20 25.21 -12.53
CA GLY A 457 1.32 26.43 -13.33
C GLY A 457 1.87 26.19 -14.74
N ILE A 458 2.02 24.93 -15.18
CA ILE A 458 2.56 24.60 -16.50
C ILE A 458 1.49 24.79 -17.58
N LYS A 459 1.81 25.55 -18.63
CA LYS A 459 0.97 25.76 -19.81
C LYS A 459 1.27 24.70 -20.86
N LEU A 460 0.30 23.84 -21.15
CA LEU A 460 0.45 22.72 -22.09
C LEU A 460 0.15 23.17 -23.53
N ILE A 461 1.13 23.04 -24.43
CA ILE A 461 1.04 23.41 -25.85
C ILE A 461 1.38 22.16 -26.67
N SER A 462 0.37 21.40 -27.09
CA SER A 462 0.55 20.16 -27.85
C SER A 462 0.12 20.30 -29.31
N GLU A 463 0.89 19.67 -30.21
CA GLU A 463 0.53 19.46 -31.63
C GLU A 463 -0.65 18.48 -31.79
N LYS A 464 -0.98 17.70 -30.74
CA LYS A 464 -2.04 16.68 -30.75
C LYS A 464 -3.18 17.01 -29.78
N LYS A 465 -4.40 16.62 -30.18
CA LYS A 465 -5.59 16.65 -29.32
C LYS A 465 -6.35 15.32 -29.49
N PRO A 466 -6.51 14.50 -28.44
CA PRO A 466 -6.05 14.69 -27.05
C PRO A 466 -4.53 14.55 -26.89
N ILE A 467 -3.98 15.15 -25.83
CA ILE A 467 -2.57 14.97 -25.42
C ILE A 467 -2.34 13.49 -25.06
N THR A 468 -1.27 12.93 -25.60
CA THR A 468 -0.93 11.51 -25.44
C THR A 468 -0.19 11.24 -24.13
N HIS A 469 -0.14 9.97 -23.74
CA HIS A 469 0.56 9.56 -22.52
C HIS A 469 2.09 9.66 -22.65
N ASP A 470 2.64 9.49 -23.84
CA ASP A 470 4.07 9.68 -24.12
C ASP A 470 4.46 11.17 -24.01
N GLU A 471 3.57 12.09 -24.41
CA GLU A 471 3.79 13.53 -24.23
C GLU A 471 3.83 13.95 -22.76
N LEU A 472 2.94 13.40 -21.93
CA LEU A 472 2.93 13.74 -20.49
C LEU A 472 4.11 13.13 -19.74
N ASP A 473 4.61 11.95 -20.15
CA ASP A 473 5.82 11.39 -19.55
C ASP A 473 7.08 12.15 -20.02
N ALA A 474 7.14 12.59 -21.29
CA ALA A 474 8.19 13.50 -21.74
C ALA A 474 8.16 14.83 -20.98
N LEU A 475 6.98 15.39 -20.68
CA LEU A 475 6.84 16.56 -19.82
C LEU A 475 7.31 16.27 -18.39
N THR A 476 6.92 15.14 -17.82
CA THR A 476 7.38 14.75 -16.48
C THR A 476 8.90 14.59 -16.46
N SER A 477 9.50 14.03 -17.52
CA SER A 477 10.96 13.97 -17.69
C SER A 477 11.57 15.38 -17.75
N ALA A 478 11.00 16.30 -18.53
CA ALA A 478 11.46 17.69 -18.57
C ALA A 478 11.37 18.38 -17.19
N LEU A 479 10.32 18.08 -16.42
CA LEU A 479 10.15 18.56 -15.07
C LEU A 479 11.25 18.03 -14.12
N VAL A 480 11.68 16.77 -14.25
CA VAL A 480 12.87 16.25 -13.53
C VAL A 480 14.10 17.10 -13.83
N GLY A 481 14.30 17.51 -15.08
CA GLY A 481 15.37 18.44 -15.44
C GLY A 481 15.24 19.82 -14.78
N TYR A 482 14.03 20.33 -14.55
CA TYR A 482 13.82 21.56 -13.77
C TYR A 482 14.22 21.37 -12.30
N PHE A 483 13.85 20.25 -11.67
CA PHE A 483 14.31 19.91 -10.33
C PHE A 483 15.85 19.79 -10.25
N TYR A 484 16.47 19.19 -11.29
CA TYR A 484 17.92 19.11 -11.42
C TYR A 484 18.56 20.51 -11.46
N LEU A 485 18.13 21.38 -12.37
CA LEU A 485 18.65 22.75 -12.49
C LEU A 485 18.39 23.60 -11.24
N ALA A 486 17.28 23.38 -10.55
CA ALA A 486 16.94 24.04 -9.29
C ALA A 486 17.79 23.56 -8.10
N GLY A 487 18.53 22.46 -8.25
CA GLY A 487 19.26 21.80 -7.17
C GLY A 487 18.36 21.11 -6.15
N MET A 488 17.16 20.69 -6.58
CA MET A 488 16.16 20.02 -5.76
C MET A 488 15.99 18.58 -6.22
N TYR A 489 17.08 17.81 -6.23
CA TYR A 489 17.08 16.44 -6.72
C TYR A 489 17.91 15.52 -5.83
N GLU A 490 17.64 14.23 -5.91
CA GLU A 490 18.52 13.17 -5.42
C GLU A 490 19.04 12.38 -6.63
N ALA A 491 20.35 12.10 -6.64
CA ALA A 491 20.97 11.21 -7.60
C ALA A 491 21.07 9.82 -6.98
N ILE A 492 20.37 8.84 -7.54
CA ILE A 492 20.38 7.45 -7.09
C ILE A 492 21.23 6.62 -8.05
N GLY A 493 22.23 5.93 -7.51
CA GLY A 493 23.15 5.11 -8.29
C GLY A 493 24.57 5.34 -7.80
N ASP A 494 25.53 5.15 -8.70
CA ASP A 494 26.94 5.45 -8.44
C ASP A 494 27.67 5.84 -9.73
N ARG A 495 28.99 5.99 -9.64
CA ARG A 495 29.82 6.39 -10.78
C ARG A 495 29.98 5.29 -11.83
N GLU A 496 29.84 4.01 -11.46
CA GLU A 496 30.07 2.88 -12.38
C GLU A 496 28.82 2.60 -13.22
N GLU A 497 27.65 2.58 -12.60
CA GLU A 497 26.36 2.25 -13.24
C GLU A 497 25.51 3.49 -13.56
N GLY A 498 26.11 4.68 -13.38
CA GLY A 498 25.46 5.97 -13.59
C GLY A 498 24.46 6.35 -12.49
N TYR A 499 24.00 7.58 -12.57
CA TYR A 499 23.01 8.14 -11.65
C TYR A 499 21.67 8.38 -12.34
N LEU A 500 20.60 7.87 -11.73
CA LEU A 500 19.22 8.23 -12.02
C LEU A 500 18.83 9.44 -11.18
N ILE A 501 18.32 10.50 -11.82
CA ILE A 501 17.87 11.71 -11.15
C ILE A 501 16.38 11.61 -10.82
N ILE A 502 16.06 11.87 -9.55
CA ILE A 502 14.67 11.98 -9.07
C ILE A 502 14.45 13.31 -8.34
N PRO A 503 13.22 13.86 -8.32
CA PRO A 503 12.90 15.03 -7.52
C PRO A 503 13.20 14.79 -6.04
N TYR A 504 13.74 15.80 -5.37
CA TYR A 504 13.85 15.82 -3.92
C TYR A 504 12.93 16.93 -3.38
N VAL A 505 11.88 16.51 -2.69
CA VAL A 505 10.93 17.40 -2.03
C VAL A 505 11.14 17.28 -0.53
N ILE A 506 11.34 18.40 0.15
CA ILE A 506 11.36 18.43 1.61
C ILE A 506 9.91 18.22 2.03
N SER A 507 9.52 16.97 2.30
CA SER A 507 8.36 16.73 3.15
C SER A 507 8.66 17.40 4.49
N SER A 508 7.83 18.36 4.90
CA SER A 508 7.88 18.84 6.28
C SER A 508 7.96 17.63 7.20
N PRO A 509 8.93 17.55 8.14
CA PRO A 509 8.95 16.47 9.10
C PRO A 509 7.57 16.42 9.76
N HIS A 510 6.97 15.23 9.74
CA HIS A 510 5.70 14.94 10.37
C HIS A 510 5.86 14.92 11.89
#